data_AF-A0A2D5P3U9-F1
#
_entry.id   AF-A0A2D5P3U9-F1
#
_cell.length_a   1.000
_cell.length_b   1.000
_cell.length_c   1.000
_cell.angle_alpha   90.00
_cell.angle_beta   90.00
_cell.angle_gamma   90.00
#
_symmetry.space_group_name_H-M   'P 1'
#
loop_
_entity.id
_entity.type
_entity.pdbx_description
1 polymer ?
#
loop_
_entity_poly.entity_id
_entity_poly.type
_entity_poly.pdbx_seq_one_letter_code
_entity_poly.pdbx_strand_id
1 'polypeptide(L)' 'DLYIRYLGSCSGCSSGSTGTLYAIESVLQQKIDENIRVLPI' A
#
# COMPACT_ATOMS: atom_id res chain seq x y z
N ASP A 1 -6.99 -6.64 8.63
CA ASP A 1 -6.99 -5.71 7.48
C ASP A 1 -6.50 -4.34 7.91
N LEU A 2 -5.66 -3.70 7.10
CA LEU A 2 -5.02 -2.41 7.40
C LEU A 2 -5.37 -1.39 6.30
N TYR A 3 -5.89 -0.24 6.71
CA TYR A 3 -6.35 0.81 5.80
C TYR A 3 -5.35 1.96 5.78
N ILE A 4 -4.91 2.35 4.58
CA ILE A 4 -3.88 3.37 4.41
C ILE A 4 -4.31 4.38 3.37
N ARG A 5 -4.22 5.67 3.71
CA ARG A 5 -4.33 6.75 2.73
C ARG A 5 -2.95 7.13 2.24
N TYR A 6 -2.55 6.54 1.12
CA TYR A 6 -1.30 6.89 0.46
C TYR A 6 -1.44 8.23 -0.28
N LEU A 7 -0.82 9.28 0.26
CA LEU A 7 -0.74 10.60 -0.37
C LEU A 7 0.53 10.67 -1.23
N GLY A 8 0.45 10.17 -2.47
CA GLY A 8 1.57 10.21 -3.42
C GLY A 8 1.91 11.62 -3.90
N SER A 9 3.13 11.78 -4.46
CA SER A 9 3.66 13.05 -5.01
C SER A 9 2.79 13.67 -6.12
N CYS A 10 2.05 12.84 -6.86
CA CYS A 10 0.99 13.29 -7.75
C CYS A 10 -0.31 12.60 -7.34
N SER A 11 -1.19 13.36 -6.69
CA SER A 11 -2.42 12.90 -6.00
C SER A 11 -3.42 12.15 -6.88
N GLY A 12 -3.20 12.07 -8.20
CA GLY A 12 -4.06 11.40 -9.17
C GLY A 12 -3.32 10.54 -10.21
N CYS A 13 -2.00 10.39 -10.13
CA CYS A 13 -1.28 9.47 -11.02
C CYS A 13 -1.51 8.03 -10.56
N SER A 14 -2.51 7.37 -11.13
CA SER A 14 -2.85 5.97 -10.87
C SER A 14 -1.66 5.02 -11.06
N SER A 15 -0.69 5.39 -11.90
CA SER A 15 0.52 4.62 -12.18
C SER A 15 1.47 4.49 -10.98
N GLY A 16 1.41 5.39 -10.00
CA GLY A 16 2.25 5.33 -8.79
C GLY A 16 1.59 4.62 -7.62
N SER A 17 0.25 4.69 -7.50
CA SER A 17 -0.45 4.24 -6.30
C SER A 17 -0.52 2.72 -6.18
N THR A 18 -0.82 1.99 -7.26
CA THR A 18 -0.98 0.52 -7.18
C THR A 18 0.35 -0.19 -6.89
N GLY A 19 1.42 0.19 -7.59
CA GLY A 19 2.75 -0.40 -7.38
C GLY A 19 3.32 -0.09 -6.00
N THR A 20 3.14 1.13 -5.50
CA THR A 20 3.59 1.49 -4.16
C THR A 20 2.77 0.81 -3.07
N LEU A 21 1.44 0.72 -3.20
CA LEU A 21 0.60 -0.02 -2.24
C LEU A 21 0.99 -1.49 -2.16
N TYR A 22 1.30 -2.13 -3.30
CA TYR A 22 1.78 -3.52 -3.34
C TYR A 22 3.14 -3.68 -2.65
N ALA A 23 4.07 -2.73 -2.84
CA ALA A 23 5.35 -2.75 -2.15
C ALA A 23 5.18 -2.58 -0.64
N ILE A 24 4.28 -1.69 -0.20
CA ILE A 24 3.95 -1.50 1.21
C ILE A 24 3.36 -2.78 1.80
N GLU A 25 2.42 -3.42 1.10
CA GLU A 25 1.86 -4.72 1.51
C GLU A 25 2.96 -5.78 1.67
N SER A 26 3.81 -5.94 0.66
CA SER A 26 4.91 -6.92 0.69
C SER A 26 5.86 -6.70 1.88
N VAL A 27 6.21 -5.44 2.17
CA VAL A 27 7.09 -5.11 3.30
C VAL A 27 6.40 -5.39 4.64
N LEU A 28 5.12 -5.05 4.78
CA LEU A 28 4.36 -5.34 5.99
C LEU A 28 4.21 -6.84 6.22
N GLN A 29 3.98 -7.61 5.15
CA GLN A 29 3.91 -9.06 5.20
C GLN A 29 5.24 -9.68 5.64
N GLN A 30 6.36 -9.15 5.17
CA GLN A 30 7.70 -9.64 5.55
C GLN A 30 8.14 -9.21 6.96
N LYS A 31 7.72 -8.03 7.44
CA LYS A 31 8.20 -7.44 8.69
C LYS A 31 7.30 -7.69 9.88
N ILE A 32 6.01 -7.90 9.65
CA ILE A 32 5.00 -7.98 10.71
C ILE A 32 4.24 -9.31 10.64
N ASP A 33 3.45 -9.53 9.59
CA ASP A 33 2.60 -10.72 9.45
C ASP A 33 2.11 -10.92 8.01
N GLU A 34 2.23 -12.15 7.50
CA GLU A 34 1.87 -12.51 6.12
C GLU A 34 0.37 -12.32 5.78
N ASN A 35 -0.51 -12.25 6.79
CA ASN A 35 -1.95 -12.10 6.59
C ASN A 35 -2.40 -10.63 6.48
N ILE A 36 -1.45 -9.68 6.51
CA ILE A 36 -1.77 -8.25 6.36
C ILE A 36 -2.16 -7.98 4.90
N ARG A 37 -3.32 -7.31 4.75
CA ARG A 37 -3.82 -6.80 3.46
C ARG A 37 -3.96 -5.29 3.51
N VAL A 38 -3.49 -4.64 2.45
CA VAL A 38 -3.50 -3.17 2.32
C VAL A 38 -4.62 -2.74 1.38
N LEU A 39 -5.56 -1.95 1.90
CA LEU A 39 -6.67 -1.44 1.11
C LEU A 39 -6.58 0.10 0.99
N PRO A 40 -6.71 0.65 -0.24
CA PRO A 40 -6.82 2.08 -0.44
C PRO A 40 -8.16 2.59 0.12
N ILE A 41 -8.13 3.77 0.73
CA ILE A 41 -9.32 4.50 1.23
C ILE A 41 -9.58 5.81 0.51
#